data_AF-A0A1M6RU00-F1
#
_entry.id   AF-A0A1M6RU00-F1
#
_cell.length_a   1.000
_cell.length_b   1.000
_cell.length_c   1.000
_cell.angle_alpha   90.00
_cell.angle_beta   90.00
_cell.angle_gamma   90.00
#
_symmetry.space_group_name_H-M   'P 1'
#
loop_
_entity.id
_entity.type
_entity.pdbx_description
1 polymer ?
#
loop_
_entity_poly.entity_id
_entity_poly.type
_entity_poly.pdbx_seq_one_letter_code
_entity_poly.pdbx_strand_id
1 'polypeptide(L)'
;MSDFSSFATEMNGGLPAGFYAQMRTSLILVNSVCRHVFQHPHTALTQEVAALTELDADFVSTMQAVHDDVSLGTVMVQQPTEFLWYLRLGEQLLTSPMGLELLKRIQGFSGHVQTEDPDLHQSQLLLDHFVHGLQLLADNFATYLGQLEGEDAESLALGALQLEGIVARQLPSLPPLPHATPPEAQPAAPAYETDDTEAEEPAVQMTFQEAQLQVMRLSATLPDVLPDTLETPFTSAVGANEAFHTPLLPRLRQRLLNAAPDEPLGFTLPELVLLYRCAQVCAMTMLQPELERLFLQGVDISTDHDPEAASRVRHVLSIIVGGFVELVQNEYGAEPEFAQARQEMEHLADLL
;
A
#
# COMPACT_ATOMS: atom_id res chain seq x y z
N MET A 1 -8.41 -13.48 3.36
CA MET A 1 -8.22 -13.28 4.82
C MET A 1 -8.33 -14.62 5.52
N SER A 2 -7.19 -15.24 5.88
CA SER A 2 -7.15 -16.48 6.66
C SER A 2 -7.45 -16.21 8.13
N ASP A 3 -7.96 -17.24 8.82
CA ASP A 3 -8.40 -17.29 10.22
C ASP A 3 -7.55 -16.45 11.20
N PHE A 4 -8.03 -15.25 11.54
CA PHE A 4 -7.52 -14.49 12.70
C PHE A 4 -7.84 -15.18 14.05
N SER A 5 -8.59 -16.29 14.06
CA SER A 5 -8.89 -17.05 15.27
C SER A 5 -7.67 -17.74 15.89
N SER A 6 -6.54 -17.91 15.17
CA SER A 6 -5.29 -18.45 15.72
C SER A 6 -4.36 -17.39 16.34
N PHE A 7 -4.70 -16.10 16.19
CA PHE A 7 -3.83 -14.96 16.52
C PHE A 7 -3.30 -14.99 17.96
N ALA A 8 -4.15 -15.34 18.94
CA ALA A 8 -3.75 -15.46 20.35
C ALA A 8 -2.78 -16.64 20.63
N THR A 9 -2.86 -17.71 19.82
CA THR A 9 -1.98 -18.89 19.95
C THR A 9 -0.63 -18.64 19.28
N GLU A 10 -0.63 -17.89 18.17
CA GLU A 10 0.57 -17.55 17.39
C GLU A 10 1.41 -16.46 18.06
N MET A 11 0.79 -15.46 18.70
CA MET A 11 1.50 -14.41 19.45
C MET A 11 2.47 -14.93 20.52
N ASN A 12 2.23 -16.09 21.13
CA ASN A 12 3.16 -16.73 22.07
C ASN A 12 4.41 -17.33 21.40
N GLY A 13 4.40 -17.52 20.07
CA GLY A 13 5.50 -18.00 19.24
C GLY A 13 6.11 -16.94 18.30
N GLY A 14 5.56 -15.73 18.27
CA GLY A 14 5.93 -14.64 17.34
C GLY A 14 4.86 -14.37 16.29
N LEU A 15 4.90 -13.20 15.64
CA LEU A 15 3.97 -12.88 14.55
C LEU A 15 4.19 -13.82 13.36
N PRO A 16 3.13 -14.19 12.61
CA PRO A 16 3.27 -14.92 11.36
C PRO A 16 4.18 -14.19 10.39
N ALA A 17 4.98 -14.94 9.62
CA ALA A 17 5.86 -14.35 8.63
C ALA A 17 5.06 -13.55 7.59
N GLY A 18 5.46 -12.30 7.34
CA GLY A 18 4.81 -11.39 6.40
C GLY A 18 3.58 -10.66 6.96
N PHE A 19 3.29 -10.79 8.26
CA PHE A 19 2.16 -10.11 8.90
C PHE A 19 2.25 -8.58 8.79
N TYR A 20 3.43 -8.01 9.07
CA TYR A 20 3.71 -6.59 8.89
C TYR A 20 3.51 -6.17 7.43
N ALA A 21 3.97 -6.96 6.47
CA ALA A 21 3.82 -6.65 5.05
C ALA A 21 2.34 -6.53 4.65
N GLN A 22 1.47 -7.42 5.17
CA GLN A 22 0.02 -7.38 4.97
C GLN A 22 -0.62 -6.13 5.60
N MET A 23 -0.18 -5.76 6.80
CA MET A 23 -0.76 -4.64 7.56
C MET A 23 -0.10 -3.29 7.27
N ARG A 24 1.00 -3.26 6.52
CA ARG A 24 1.88 -2.09 6.34
C ARG A 24 1.11 -0.85 5.92
N THR A 25 0.25 -0.97 4.90
CA THR A 25 -0.51 0.15 4.37
C THR A 25 -1.47 0.72 5.42
N SER A 26 -2.21 -0.14 6.12
CA SER A 26 -3.11 0.27 7.20
C SER A 26 -2.35 0.94 8.35
N LEU A 27 -1.20 0.39 8.76
CA LEU A 27 -0.35 0.96 9.81
C LEU A 27 0.23 2.32 9.41
N ILE A 28 0.60 2.52 8.14
CA ILE A 28 1.04 3.82 7.61
C ILE A 28 -0.08 4.86 7.68
N LEU A 29 -1.32 4.46 7.32
CA LEU A 29 -2.49 5.35 7.39
C LEU A 29 -2.80 5.74 8.84
N VAL A 30 -2.85 4.76 9.74
CA VAL A 30 -3.02 5.00 11.19
C VAL A 30 -1.93 5.92 11.71
N ASN A 31 -0.67 5.67 11.36
CA ASN A 31 0.43 6.51 11.81
C ASN A 31 0.28 7.95 11.33
N SER A 32 -0.13 8.12 10.07
CA SER A 32 -0.33 9.44 9.49
C SER A 32 -1.40 10.25 10.22
N VAL A 33 -2.54 9.64 10.56
CA VAL A 33 -3.61 10.32 11.32
C VAL A 33 -3.23 10.54 12.78
N CYS A 34 -2.66 9.54 13.46
CA CYS A 34 -2.25 9.65 14.86
C CYS A 34 -1.16 10.72 15.02
N ARG A 35 -0.16 10.74 14.14
CA ARG A 35 0.88 11.77 14.13
C ARG A 35 0.29 13.17 13.99
N HIS A 36 -0.71 13.36 13.12
CA HIS A 36 -1.36 14.67 12.99
C HIS A 36 -2.03 15.13 14.30
N VAL A 37 -2.67 14.21 15.02
CA VAL A 37 -3.26 14.50 16.34
C VAL A 37 -2.19 14.85 17.37
N PHE A 38 -1.15 14.03 17.48
CA PHE A 38 -0.11 14.20 18.50
C PHE A 38 0.92 15.29 18.19
N GLN A 39 0.96 15.80 16.96
CA GLN A 39 1.67 17.04 16.61
C GLN A 39 1.06 18.29 17.28
N HIS A 40 -0.18 18.19 17.78
CA HIS A 40 -0.89 19.29 18.44
C HIS A 40 -1.22 18.95 19.91
N PRO A 41 -0.19 18.82 20.78
CA PRO A 41 -0.35 18.29 22.15
C PRO A 41 -1.22 19.15 23.07
N HIS A 42 -1.52 20.39 22.67
CA HIS A 42 -2.35 21.32 23.44
C HIS A 42 -3.83 21.31 23.05
N THR A 43 -4.25 20.45 22.11
CA THR A 43 -5.67 20.31 21.76
C THR A 43 -6.42 19.49 22.80
N ALA A 44 -7.71 19.78 22.97
CA ALA A 44 -8.58 19.02 23.86
C ALA A 44 -8.65 17.54 23.47
N LEU A 45 -8.61 17.24 22.16
CA LEU A 45 -8.54 15.86 21.68
C LEU A 45 -7.31 15.13 22.22
N THR A 46 -6.11 15.66 21.99
CA THR A 46 -4.87 14.99 22.41
C THR A 46 -4.79 14.81 23.92
N GLN A 47 -5.29 15.79 24.70
CA GLN A 47 -5.33 15.70 26.16
C GLN A 47 -6.33 14.66 26.67
N GLU A 48 -7.56 14.63 26.13
CA GLU A 48 -8.58 13.65 26.53
C GLU A 48 -8.19 12.23 26.11
N VAL A 49 -7.59 12.06 24.92
CA VAL A 49 -7.06 10.76 24.46
C VAL A 49 -5.93 10.29 25.37
N ALA A 50 -4.90 11.13 25.60
CA ALA A 50 -3.78 10.75 26.47
C ALA A 50 -4.23 10.43 27.90
N ALA A 51 -5.24 11.14 28.42
CA ALA A 51 -5.79 10.87 29.74
C ALA A 51 -6.57 9.55 29.83
N LEU A 52 -7.17 9.10 28.73
CA LEU A 52 -7.93 7.84 28.66
C LEU A 52 -7.04 6.63 28.38
N THR A 53 -6.05 6.78 27.48
CA THR A 53 -5.36 5.65 26.86
C THR A 53 -3.86 5.59 27.14
N GLU A 54 -3.32 6.58 27.85
CA GLU A 54 -1.88 6.77 28.06
C GLU A 54 -1.05 6.94 26.77
N LEU A 55 -1.73 7.08 25.61
CA LEU A 55 -1.07 7.33 24.34
C LEU A 55 -0.44 8.72 24.31
N ASP A 56 0.78 8.79 23.82
CA ASP A 56 1.51 10.04 23.64
C ASP A 56 2.25 10.11 22.29
N ALA A 57 2.94 11.23 22.08
CA ALA A 57 3.72 11.44 20.87
C ALA A 57 4.94 10.50 20.75
N ASP A 58 5.47 10.02 21.88
CA ASP A 58 6.63 9.14 21.90
C ASP A 58 6.23 7.74 21.40
N PHE A 59 5.08 7.22 21.84
CA PHE A 59 4.53 5.97 21.32
C PHE A 59 4.27 6.04 19.81
N VAL A 60 3.67 7.12 19.33
CA VAL A 60 3.43 7.32 17.88
C VAL A 60 4.76 7.36 17.11
N SER A 61 5.80 7.97 17.68
CA SER A 61 7.15 7.96 17.10
C SER A 61 7.75 6.54 17.08
N THR A 62 7.55 5.74 18.13
CA THR A 62 7.91 4.32 18.15
C THR A 62 7.23 3.55 17.03
N MET A 63 5.92 3.75 16.84
CA MET A 63 5.16 3.12 15.75
C MET A 63 5.66 3.54 14.36
N GLN A 64 6.20 4.75 14.20
CA GLN A 64 6.84 5.19 12.95
C GLN A 64 8.14 4.46 12.64
N ALA A 65 8.85 3.98 13.65
CA ALA A 65 10.08 3.23 13.48
C ALA A 65 9.84 1.75 13.14
N VAL A 66 8.61 1.26 13.19
CA VAL A 66 8.25 -0.15 12.87
C VAL A 66 8.27 -0.37 11.36
N HIS A 67 9.09 -1.33 10.90
CA HIS A 67 9.29 -1.63 9.47
C HIS A 67 9.33 -3.13 9.13
N ASP A 68 9.15 -4.00 10.11
CA ASP A 68 9.18 -5.46 9.94
C ASP A 68 8.35 -6.19 11.03
N ASP A 69 8.20 -7.50 10.88
CA ASP A 69 7.47 -8.37 11.83
C ASP A 69 8.10 -8.35 13.24
N VAL A 70 9.43 -8.23 13.32
CA VAL A 70 10.16 -8.31 14.59
C VAL A 70 9.94 -7.05 15.44
N SER A 71 10.06 -5.88 14.83
CA SER A 71 9.80 -4.59 15.47
C SER A 71 8.32 -4.45 15.86
N LEU A 72 7.39 -4.90 15.01
CA LEU A 72 5.96 -4.87 15.32
C LEU A 72 5.64 -5.80 16.50
N GLY A 73 6.13 -7.04 16.46
CA GLY A 73 5.96 -8.00 17.55
C GLY A 73 6.56 -7.51 18.87
N THR A 74 7.69 -6.80 18.80
CA THR A 74 8.32 -6.18 19.99
C THR A 74 7.41 -5.14 20.62
N VAL A 75 6.81 -4.24 19.83
CA VAL A 75 5.86 -3.24 20.36
C VAL A 75 4.64 -3.91 20.96
N MET A 76 4.08 -4.89 20.25
CA MET A 76 2.89 -5.63 20.69
C MET A 76 3.09 -6.41 22.00
N VAL A 77 4.33 -6.79 22.33
CA VAL A 77 4.65 -7.48 23.59
C VAL A 77 5.02 -6.50 24.70
N GLN A 78 5.73 -5.42 24.38
CA GLN A 78 6.23 -4.48 25.38
C GLN A 78 5.19 -3.45 25.82
N GLN A 79 4.32 -3.03 24.91
CA GLN A 79 3.34 -1.96 25.09
C GLN A 79 2.01 -2.37 24.44
N PRO A 80 1.38 -3.48 24.89
CA PRO A 80 0.23 -4.04 24.21
C PRO A 80 -1.00 -3.13 24.30
N THR A 81 -1.25 -2.53 25.46
CA THR A 81 -2.43 -1.69 25.70
C THR A 81 -2.36 -0.40 24.89
N GLU A 82 -1.19 0.23 24.83
CA GLU A 82 -0.93 1.39 23.98
C GLU A 82 -1.07 1.02 22.50
N PHE A 83 -0.57 -0.15 22.08
CA PHE A 83 -0.76 -0.63 20.71
C PHE A 83 -2.24 -0.81 20.36
N LEU A 84 -3.04 -1.40 21.25
CA LEU A 84 -4.48 -1.52 21.06
C LEU A 84 -5.14 -0.15 20.89
N TRP A 85 -4.86 0.78 21.81
CA TRP A 85 -5.44 2.12 21.75
C TRP A 85 -5.00 2.89 20.51
N TYR A 86 -3.77 2.69 20.05
CA TYR A 86 -3.26 3.29 18.83
C TYR A 86 -4.04 2.82 17.60
N LEU A 87 -4.34 1.51 17.51
CA LEU A 87 -5.18 0.97 16.44
C LEU A 87 -6.60 1.53 16.51
N ARG A 88 -7.20 1.58 17.71
CA ARG A 88 -8.56 2.12 17.90
C ARG A 88 -8.65 3.60 17.59
N LEU A 89 -7.69 4.41 18.03
CA LEU A 89 -7.64 5.82 17.68
C LEU A 89 -7.50 5.99 16.17
N GLY A 90 -6.60 5.23 15.55
CA GLY A 90 -6.45 5.18 14.09
C GLY A 90 -7.75 4.89 13.35
N GLU A 91 -8.46 3.85 13.77
CA GLU A 91 -9.77 3.43 13.24
C GLU A 91 -10.78 4.59 13.30
N GLN A 92 -10.93 5.22 14.48
CA GLN A 92 -11.87 6.33 14.69
C GLN A 92 -11.51 7.57 13.85
N LEU A 93 -10.22 7.84 13.70
CA LEU A 93 -9.74 8.95 12.88
C LEU A 93 -9.90 8.68 11.39
N LEU A 94 -9.69 7.44 10.94
CA LEU A 94 -9.83 7.04 9.53
C LEU A 94 -11.29 6.92 9.10
N THR A 95 -12.21 6.53 9.98
CA THR A 95 -13.67 6.54 9.70
C THR A 95 -14.27 7.94 9.67
N SER A 96 -13.54 8.93 10.18
CA SER A 96 -13.96 10.32 10.17
C SER A 96 -13.68 11.02 8.83
N PRO A 97 -14.22 12.23 8.59
CA PRO A 97 -13.87 13.03 7.41
C PRO A 97 -12.36 13.23 7.20
N MET A 98 -11.55 13.13 8.27
CA MET A 98 -10.10 13.26 8.18
C MET A 98 -9.45 12.09 7.42
N GLY A 99 -9.97 10.87 7.54
CA GLY A 99 -9.43 9.71 6.81
C GLY A 99 -9.59 9.85 5.30
N LEU A 100 -10.75 10.37 4.87
CA LEU A 100 -11.01 10.67 3.46
C LEU A 100 -10.07 11.76 2.92
N GLU A 101 -9.83 12.82 3.69
CA GLU A 101 -8.88 13.89 3.31
C GLU A 101 -7.43 13.37 3.26
N LEU A 102 -7.06 12.44 4.14
CA LEU A 102 -5.76 11.79 4.09
C LEU A 102 -5.60 10.92 2.84
N LEU A 103 -6.61 10.12 2.49
CA LEU A 103 -6.57 9.28 1.29
C LEU A 103 -6.48 10.12 0.01
N LYS A 104 -7.30 11.18 -0.09
CA LYS A 104 -7.20 12.13 -1.21
C LYS A 104 -5.79 12.67 -1.35
N ARG A 105 -5.13 13.03 -0.24
CA ARG A 105 -3.75 13.52 -0.25
C ARG A 105 -2.76 12.46 -0.75
N ILE A 106 -2.85 11.24 -0.24
CA ILE A 106 -1.96 10.13 -0.62
C ILE A 106 -2.15 9.78 -2.11
N GLN A 107 -3.36 9.93 -2.63
CA GLN A 107 -3.71 9.70 -4.02
C GLN A 107 -3.48 10.93 -4.93
N GLY A 108 -2.98 12.06 -4.40
CA GLY A 108 -2.70 13.28 -5.19
C GLY A 108 -3.94 14.11 -5.59
N PHE A 109 -5.11 13.82 -5.03
CA PHE A 109 -6.38 14.46 -5.36
C PHE A 109 -6.40 15.94 -4.92
N SER A 110 -6.41 16.86 -5.88
CA SER A 110 -6.40 18.33 -5.64
C SER A 110 -7.74 19.03 -5.98
N GLY A 111 -8.82 18.28 -6.20
CA GLY A 111 -10.11 18.79 -6.66
C GLY A 111 -11.11 19.16 -5.55
N HIS A 112 -11.91 20.21 -5.77
CA HIS A 112 -13.12 20.49 -4.99
C HIS A 112 -14.18 19.42 -5.29
N VAL A 113 -14.59 18.66 -4.28
CA VAL A 113 -15.51 17.52 -4.41
C VAL A 113 -16.94 17.98 -4.70
N GLN A 114 -17.51 17.51 -5.81
CA GLN A 114 -18.96 17.35 -5.95
C GLN A 114 -19.34 15.95 -5.46
N THR A 115 -20.49 15.82 -4.82
CA THR A 115 -20.92 14.63 -4.05
C THR A 115 -21.25 13.41 -4.92
N GLU A 116 -21.09 13.50 -6.23
CA GLU A 116 -21.39 12.45 -7.23
C GLU A 116 -20.14 12.05 -8.05
N ASP A 117 -18.95 12.24 -7.48
CA ASP A 117 -17.68 11.87 -8.12
C ASP A 117 -17.39 10.36 -7.93
N PRO A 118 -17.26 9.55 -9.01
CA PRO A 118 -16.95 8.12 -8.91
C PRO A 118 -15.65 7.85 -8.16
N ASP A 119 -14.69 8.78 -8.19
CA ASP A 119 -13.41 8.66 -7.50
C ASP A 119 -13.58 8.78 -5.98
N LEU A 120 -14.56 9.56 -5.51
CA LEU A 120 -14.90 9.66 -4.09
C LEU A 120 -15.44 8.33 -3.56
N HIS A 121 -16.26 7.64 -4.36
CA HIS A 121 -16.80 6.33 -3.98
C HIS A 121 -15.70 5.27 -3.89
N GLN A 122 -14.73 5.31 -4.80
CA GLN A 122 -13.59 4.38 -4.78
C GLN A 122 -12.64 4.64 -3.62
N SER A 123 -12.29 5.90 -3.33
CA SER A 123 -11.50 6.24 -2.14
C SER A 123 -12.22 5.83 -0.85
N GLN A 124 -13.55 5.97 -0.80
CA GLN A 124 -14.35 5.53 0.34
C GLN A 124 -14.32 4.00 0.50
N LEU A 125 -14.49 3.24 -0.59
CA LEU A 125 -14.41 1.77 -0.55
C LEU A 125 -13.03 1.27 -0.08
N LEU A 126 -11.95 1.90 -0.54
CA LEU A 126 -10.60 1.60 -0.08
C LEU A 126 -10.42 1.91 1.41
N LEU A 127 -10.94 3.06 1.87
CA LEU A 127 -10.92 3.44 3.28
C LEU A 127 -11.66 2.42 4.14
N ASP A 128 -12.87 2.04 3.71
CA ASP A 128 -13.72 1.08 4.41
C ASP A 128 -13.00 -0.29 4.52
N HIS A 129 -12.30 -0.72 3.46
CA HIS A 129 -11.50 -1.94 3.48
C HIS A 129 -10.34 -1.86 4.50
N PHE A 130 -9.58 -0.77 4.52
CA PHE A 130 -8.48 -0.59 5.48
C PHE A 130 -8.98 -0.52 6.92
N VAL A 131 -10.07 0.23 7.16
CA VAL A 131 -10.71 0.34 8.48
C VAL A 131 -11.19 -1.02 8.95
N HIS A 132 -11.82 -1.82 8.08
CA HIS A 132 -12.29 -3.14 8.46
C HIS A 132 -11.15 -4.08 8.90
N GLY A 133 -10.03 -4.07 8.18
CA GLY A 133 -8.83 -4.82 8.57
C GLY A 133 -8.26 -4.37 9.92
N LEU A 134 -8.23 -3.07 10.18
CA LEU A 134 -7.80 -2.51 11.46
C LEU A 134 -8.73 -2.88 12.61
N GLN A 135 -10.04 -2.84 12.37
CA GLN A 135 -11.05 -3.20 13.36
C GLN A 135 -10.91 -4.67 13.77
N LEU A 136 -10.78 -5.58 12.79
CA LEU A 136 -10.53 -6.99 13.06
C LEU A 136 -9.24 -7.20 13.85
N LEU A 137 -8.15 -6.51 13.48
CA LEU A 137 -6.90 -6.59 14.23
C LEU A 137 -7.08 -6.13 15.68
N ALA A 138 -7.72 -4.97 15.89
CA ALA A 138 -7.94 -4.41 17.22
C ALA A 138 -8.86 -5.29 18.07
N ASP A 139 -9.91 -5.89 17.50
CA ASP A 139 -10.84 -6.79 18.20
C ASP A 139 -10.13 -8.09 18.65
N ASN A 140 -9.32 -8.68 17.77
CA ASN A 140 -8.55 -9.88 18.09
C ASN A 140 -7.47 -9.59 19.14
N PHE A 141 -6.82 -8.43 19.04
CA PHE A 141 -5.81 -8.00 19.99
C PHE A 141 -6.41 -7.67 21.37
N ALA A 142 -7.58 -7.04 21.43
CA ALA A 142 -8.31 -6.82 22.67
C ALA A 142 -8.73 -8.13 23.34
N THR A 143 -9.16 -9.12 22.54
CA THR A 143 -9.48 -10.46 23.05
C THR A 143 -8.24 -11.13 23.65
N TYR A 144 -7.09 -11.00 22.98
CA TYR A 144 -5.80 -11.50 23.48
C TYR A 144 -5.38 -10.82 24.80
N LEU A 145 -5.51 -9.49 24.89
CA LEU A 145 -5.22 -8.74 26.12
C LEU A 145 -6.11 -9.17 27.29
N GLY A 146 -7.43 -9.30 27.06
CA GLY A 146 -8.35 -9.79 28.08
C GLY A 146 -8.02 -11.20 28.60
N GLN A 147 -7.40 -12.04 27.76
CA GLN A 147 -6.92 -13.38 28.17
C GLN A 147 -5.61 -13.32 28.97
N LEU A 148 -4.72 -12.37 28.68
CA LEU A 148 -3.40 -12.26 29.31
C LEU A 148 -3.41 -11.51 30.63
N GLU A 149 -4.01 -10.32 30.64
CA GLU A 149 -3.90 -9.37 31.74
C GLU A 149 -5.06 -9.53 32.74
N GLY A 150 -6.05 -10.35 32.40
CA GLY A 150 -7.29 -10.45 33.16
C GLY A 150 -8.07 -9.14 33.16
N GLU A 151 -7.76 -8.23 32.23
CA GLU A 151 -8.56 -7.05 31.97
C GLU A 151 -9.95 -7.49 31.56
N ASP A 152 -10.94 -6.87 32.19
CA ASP A 152 -12.33 -7.12 31.88
C ASP A 152 -12.61 -6.63 30.46
N ALA A 153 -13.04 -7.53 29.57
CA ALA A 153 -13.44 -7.19 28.21
C ALA A 153 -14.49 -6.07 28.19
N GLU A 154 -15.32 -5.96 29.23
CA GLU A 154 -16.27 -4.85 29.39
C GLU A 154 -15.56 -3.51 29.59
N SER A 155 -14.44 -3.47 30.30
CA SER A 155 -13.65 -2.26 30.52
C SER A 155 -12.96 -1.78 29.23
N LEU A 156 -12.39 -2.70 28.45
CA LEU A 156 -11.82 -2.37 27.13
C LEU A 156 -12.89 -1.89 26.15
N ALA A 157 -14.05 -2.55 26.13
CA ALA A 157 -15.19 -2.12 25.31
C ALA A 157 -15.72 -0.74 25.73
N LEU A 158 -15.80 -0.47 27.03
CA LEU A 158 -16.19 0.84 27.54
C LEU A 158 -15.16 1.92 27.16
N GLY A 159 -13.87 1.62 27.27
CA GLY A 159 -12.80 2.54 26.85
C GLY A 159 -12.87 2.85 25.35
N ALA A 160 -13.16 1.86 24.51
CA ALA A 160 -13.35 2.07 23.06
C ALA A 160 -14.52 3.02 22.77
N LEU A 161 -15.66 2.85 23.46
CA LEU A 161 -16.81 3.77 23.35
C LEU A 161 -16.51 5.17 23.87
N GLN A 162 -15.72 5.29 24.95
CA GLN A 162 -15.28 6.58 25.46
C GLN A 162 -14.37 7.29 24.47
N LEU A 163 -13.44 6.55 23.84
CA LEU A 163 -12.53 7.06 22.82
C LEU A 163 -13.31 7.54 21.59
N GLU A 164 -14.25 6.75 21.07
CA GLU A 164 -15.16 7.16 19.99
C GLU A 164 -15.89 8.46 20.36
N GLY A 165 -16.43 8.54 21.57
CA GLY A 165 -17.09 9.74 22.08
C GLY A 165 -16.16 10.96 22.15
N ILE A 166 -14.90 10.78 22.56
CA ILE A 166 -13.88 11.84 22.59
C ILE A 166 -13.59 12.32 21.16
N VAL A 167 -13.31 11.40 20.23
CA VAL A 167 -13.02 11.72 18.83
C VAL A 167 -14.19 12.46 18.20
N ALA A 168 -15.41 11.94 18.31
CA ALA A 168 -16.60 12.56 17.73
C ALA A 168 -16.85 14.00 18.23
N ARG A 169 -16.56 14.28 19.51
CA ARG A 169 -16.71 15.62 20.09
C ARG A 169 -15.57 16.58 19.71
N GLN A 170 -14.34 16.09 19.71
CA GLN A 170 -13.15 16.95 19.66
C GLN A 170 -12.49 17.01 18.29
N LEU A 171 -12.78 16.09 17.37
CA LEU A 171 -12.23 16.09 16.01
C LEU A 171 -12.47 17.41 15.25
N PRO A 172 -13.64 18.08 15.33
CA PRO A 172 -13.84 19.38 14.66
C PRO A 172 -12.93 20.50 15.20
N SER A 173 -12.31 20.32 16.38
CA SER A 173 -11.39 21.28 16.99
C SER A 173 -9.94 21.09 16.55
N LEU A 174 -9.62 19.97 15.89
CA LEU A 174 -8.29 19.77 15.30
C LEU A 174 -8.09 20.77 14.15
N PRO A 175 -6.88 21.32 14.00
CA PRO A 175 -6.54 22.03 12.79
C PRO A 175 -6.72 21.07 11.59
N PRO A 176 -7.25 21.57 10.46
CA PRO A 176 -7.31 20.77 9.24
C PRO A 176 -5.92 20.24 8.93
N LEU A 177 -5.84 19.05 8.33
CA LEU A 177 -4.58 18.52 7.84
C LEU A 177 -3.89 19.64 7.04
N PRO A 178 -2.65 20.04 7.38
CA PRO A 178 -2.02 21.20 6.76
C PRO A 178 -2.13 21.06 5.25
N HIS A 179 -2.71 22.05 4.57
CA HIS A 179 -2.70 22.04 3.11
C HIS A 179 -1.26 21.76 2.69
N ALA A 180 -1.05 20.76 1.84
CA ALA A 180 0.20 20.71 1.13
C ALA A 180 0.23 22.00 0.34
N THR A 181 0.95 23.01 0.84
CA THR A 181 1.59 23.96 -0.05
C THR A 181 2.23 23.06 -1.11
N PRO A 182 1.87 23.19 -2.40
CA PRO A 182 2.72 22.64 -3.45
C PRO A 182 4.12 23.06 -3.04
N PRO A 183 5.07 22.14 -2.84
CA PRO A 183 6.28 22.41 -2.10
C PRO A 183 6.82 23.75 -2.59
N GLU A 184 6.68 24.79 -1.74
CA GLU A 184 7.32 26.07 -2.00
C GLU A 184 8.77 25.69 -2.14
N ALA A 185 9.32 25.91 -3.35
CA ALA A 185 10.65 25.52 -3.74
C ALA A 185 11.58 25.68 -2.54
N GLN A 186 11.93 24.56 -1.91
CA GLN A 186 12.97 24.58 -0.89
C GLN A 186 14.16 25.27 -1.57
N PRO A 187 14.73 26.33 -0.96
CA PRO A 187 15.95 26.90 -1.50
C PRO A 187 16.93 25.75 -1.57
N ALA A 188 17.39 25.47 -2.79
CA ALA A 188 18.19 24.32 -3.13
C ALA A 188 19.22 24.08 -2.02
N ALA A 189 19.15 22.89 -1.42
CA ALA A 189 20.30 22.33 -0.74
C ALA A 189 21.50 22.46 -1.70
N PRO A 190 22.71 22.78 -1.20
CA PRO A 190 23.85 23.08 -2.05
C PRO A 190 24.00 21.99 -3.09
N ALA A 191 24.02 22.42 -4.35
CA ALA A 191 24.07 21.57 -5.54
C ALA A 191 25.08 20.45 -5.32
N TYR A 192 24.57 19.24 -5.11
CA TYR A 192 25.22 18.10 -5.74
C TYR A 192 25.03 18.35 -7.23
N GLU A 193 26.14 18.46 -7.94
CA GLU A 193 26.20 18.56 -9.39
C GLU A 193 25.42 17.40 -10.00
N THR A 194 24.12 17.58 -10.19
CA THR A 194 23.33 16.76 -11.09
C THR A 194 23.61 17.28 -12.47
N ASP A 195 24.42 16.50 -13.18
CA ASP A 195 24.61 16.56 -14.62
C ASP A 195 23.27 16.88 -15.31
N ASP A 196 23.22 17.99 -16.04
CA ASP A 196 22.10 18.40 -16.88
C ASP A 196 21.84 17.30 -17.92
N THR A 197 21.01 16.32 -17.56
CA THR A 197 20.44 15.38 -18.52
C THR A 197 19.10 15.96 -18.95
N GLU A 198 19.07 16.37 -20.21
CA GLU A 198 17.93 16.89 -20.96
C GLU A 198 16.64 16.16 -20.57
N ALA A 199 15.57 16.91 -20.28
CA ALA A 199 14.25 16.32 -20.09
C ALA A 199 13.81 15.67 -21.41
N GLU A 200 14.00 14.35 -21.53
CA GLU A 200 13.65 13.57 -22.72
C GLU A 200 12.16 13.73 -23.03
N GLU A 201 11.84 14.09 -24.28
CA GLU A 201 10.46 14.23 -24.75
C GLU A 201 9.72 12.88 -24.68
N PRO A 202 8.41 12.88 -24.34
CA PRO A 202 7.63 11.64 -24.29
C PRO A 202 7.55 11.02 -25.69
N ALA A 203 8.05 9.78 -25.81
CA ALA A 203 8.03 9.00 -27.04
C ALA A 203 6.62 8.50 -27.40
N VAL A 204 5.77 8.30 -26.39
CA VAL A 204 4.38 7.85 -26.56
C VAL A 204 3.48 8.45 -25.49
N GLN A 205 2.20 8.62 -25.81
CA GLN A 205 1.14 8.88 -24.82
C GLN A 205 0.15 7.73 -24.84
N MET A 206 -0.14 7.18 -23.67
CA MET A 206 -1.10 6.10 -23.51
C MET A 206 -2.17 6.50 -22.50
N THR A 207 -3.39 6.02 -22.70
CA THR A 207 -4.48 6.15 -21.73
C THR A 207 -4.79 4.77 -21.19
N PHE A 208 -4.99 4.66 -19.88
CA PHE A 208 -5.32 3.40 -19.22
C PHE A 208 -6.65 3.54 -18.51
N GLN A 209 -7.53 2.57 -18.72
CA GLN A 209 -8.70 2.39 -17.87
C GLN A 209 -8.24 1.96 -16.48
N GLU A 210 -9.07 2.17 -15.45
CA GLU A 210 -8.73 1.86 -14.05
C GLU A 210 -8.15 0.46 -13.88
N ALA A 211 -8.81 -0.57 -14.43
CA ALA A 211 -8.32 -1.95 -14.35
C ALA A 211 -6.95 -2.13 -15.02
N GLN A 212 -6.72 -1.47 -16.16
CA GLN A 212 -5.44 -1.54 -16.86
C GLN A 212 -4.33 -0.83 -16.06
N LEU A 213 -4.64 0.32 -15.48
CA LEU A 213 -3.71 1.09 -14.66
C LEU A 213 -3.30 0.32 -13.40
N GLN A 214 -4.24 -0.33 -12.72
CA GLN A 214 -3.95 -1.20 -11.58
C GLN A 214 -3.02 -2.35 -11.96
N VAL A 215 -3.23 -2.97 -13.12
CA VAL A 215 -2.34 -4.02 -13.63
C VAL A 215 -0.95 -3.49 -13.95
N MET A 216 -0.84 -2.28 -14.52
CA MET A 216 0.46 -1.66 -14.78
C MET A 216 1.20 -1.31 -13.49
N ARG A 217 0.50 -0.77 -12.47
CA ARG A 217 1.05 -0.50 -11.13
C ARG A 217 1.58 -1.78 -10.48
N LEU A 218 0.80 -2.85 -10.57
CA LEU A 218 1.16 -4.15 -10.03
C LEU A 218 2.37 -4.74 -10.76
N SER A 219 2.36 -4.71 -12.10
CA SER A 219 3.47 -5.15 -12.94
C SER A 219 4.77 -4.44 -12.56
N ALA A 220 4.75 -3.12 -12.38
CA ALA A 220 5.92 -2.32 -12.01
C ALA A 220 6.41 -2.55 -10.57
N THR A 221 5.62 -3.22 -9.73
CA THR A 221 5.98 -3.53 -8.34
C THR A 221 6.58 -4.93 -8.20
N LEU A 222 6.20 -5.86 -9.08
CA LEU A 222 6.64 -7.25 -9.01
C LEU A 222 8.16 -7.47 -8.99
N PRO A 223 8.99 -6.80 -9.80
CA PRO A 223 10.43 -7.06 -9.80
C PRO A 223 11.11 -6.83 -8.44
N ASP A 224 10.56 -5.94 -7.62
CA ASP A 224 11.06 -5.66 -6.26
C ASP A 224 10.55 -6.68 -5.22
N VAL A 225 9.39 -7.29 -5.45
CA VAL A 225 8.71 -8.16 -4.46
C VAL A 225 8.98 -9.64 -4.72
N LEU A 226 9.13 -10.03 -5.99
CA LEU A 226 9.32 -11.43 -6.39
C LEU A 226 10.56 -12.10 -5.79
N PRO A 227 11.74 -11.46 -5.73
CA PRO A 227 12.95 -12.11 -5.21
C PRO A 227 12.83 -12.54 -3.74
N ASP A 228 12.01 -11.82 -2.97
CA ASP A 228 11.84 -12.04 -1.52
C ASP A 228 10.63 -12.93 -1.18
N THR A 229 9.78 -13.28 -2.16
CA THR A 229 8.53 -14.02 -1.92
C THR A 229 8.65 -15.52 -2.07
N LEU A 230 9.38 -16.01 -3.08
CA LEU A 230 9.62 -17.45 -3.28
C LEU A 230 11.05 -17.67 -3.81
N GLU A 231 11.71 -18.73 -3.36
CA GLU A 231 13.02 -19.15 -3.88
C GLU A 231 12.84 -20.07 -5.10
N THR A 232 12.60 -19.49 -6.27
CA THR A 232 12.55 -20.21 -7.56
C THR A 232 13.66 -19.73 -8.50
N PRO A 233 14.07 -20.53 -9.50
CA PRO A 233 15.02 -20.07 -10.51
C PRO A 233 14.54 -18.80 -11.22
N PHE A 234 13.24 -18.70 -11.49
CA PHE A 234 12.61 -17.54 -12.10
C PHE A 234 12.70 -16.29 -11.20
N THR A 235 12.27 -16.35 -9.94
CA THR A 235 12.29 -15.20 -9.02
C THR A 235 13.71 -14.73 -8.70
N SER A 236 14.66 -15.67 -8.58
CA SER A 236 16.08 -15.34 -8.43
C SER A 236 16.64 -14.63 -9.66
N ALA A 237 16.28 -15.09 -10.87
CA ALA A 237 16.72 -14.45 -12.11
C ALA A 237 16.08 -13.08 -12.33
N VAL A 238 14.82 -12.88 -11.93
CA VAL A 238 14.17 -11.55 -11.88
C VAL A 238 14.97 -10.63 -10.95
N GLY A 239 15.32 -11.10 -9.76
CA GLY A 239 16.12 -10.34 -8.79
C GLY A 239 17.57 -10.08 -9.23
N ALA A 240 18.12 -10.86 -10.15
CA ALA A 240 19.46 -10.67 -10.70
C ALA A 240 19.48 -9.80 -11.98
N ASN A 241 18.32 -9.49 -12.57
CA ASN A 241 18.25 -8.79 -13.84
C ASN A 241 18.48 -7.28 -13.65
N GLU A 242 19.61 -6.78 -14.16
CA GLU A 242 20.04 -5.38 -14.05
C GLU A 242 19.01 -4.38 -14.60
N ALA A 243 18.16 -4.77 -15.55
CA ALA A 243 17.14 -3.90 -16.11
C ALA A 243 16.13 -3.41 -15.04
N PHE A 244 15.90 -4.19 -13.98
CA PHE A 244 15.00 -3.83 -12.89
C PHE A 244 15.67 -3.01 -11.79
N HIS A 245 17.01 -3.02 -11.69
CA HIS A 245 17.77 -2.26 -10.68
C HIS A 245 18.10 -0.83 -11.10
N THR A 246 17.48 -0.35 -12.17
CA THR A 246 17.68 1.01 -12.66
C THR A 246 16.93 2.03 -11.79
N PRO A 247 17.45 3.27 -11.64
CA PRO A 247 16.71 4.34 -10.96
C PRO A 247 15.42 4.74 -11.68
N LEU A 248 15.19 4.22 -12.89
CA LEU A 248 13.96 4.40 -13.66
C LEU A 248 12.78 3.62 -13.07
N LEU A 249 12.99 2.43 -12.50
CA LEU A 249 11.88 1.61 -11.98
C LEU A 249 11.13 2.29 -10.83
N PRO A 250 11.81 2.84 -9.79
CA PRO A 250 11.13 3.59 -8.74
C PRO A 250 10.40 4.83 -9.25
N ARG A 251 10.96 5.53 -10.24
CA ARG A 251 10.34 6.71 -10.87
C ARG A 251 9.08 6.33 -11.66
N LEU A 252 9.18 5.32 -12.52
CA LEU A 252 8.07 4.79 -13.31
C LEU A 252 6.92 4.35 -12.39
N ARG A 253 7.23 3.59 -11.33
CA ARG A 253 6.24 3.17 -10.33
C ARG A 253 5.56 4.36 -9.67
N GLN A 254 6.31 5.36 -9.22
CA GLN A 254 5.73 6.55 -8.60
C GLN A 254 4.81 7.30 -9.58
N ARG A 255 5.19 7.39 -10.85
CA ARG A 255 4.35 8.00 -11.90
C ARG A 255 3.07 7.22 -12.15
N LEU A 256 3.14 5.89 -12.23
CA LEU A 256 1.96 5.03 -12.38
C LEU A 256 1.03 5.11 -11.17
N LEU A 257 1.58 5.22 -9.95
CA LEU A 257 0.79 5.42 -8.73
C LEU A 257 0.04 6.75 -8.73
N ASN A 258 0.67 7.81 -9.22
CA ASN A 258 0.08 9.15 -9.27
C ASN A 258 -0.82 9.40 -10.50
N ALA A 259 -0.78 8.52 -11.51
CA ALA A 259 -1.59 8.68 -12.70
C ALA A 259 -3.08 8.44 -12.38
N ALA A 260 -3.98 9.23 -12.99
CA ALA A 260 -5.41 8.99 -12.93
C ALA A 260 -5.89 8.08 -14.08
N PRO A 261 -7.02 7.36 -13.91
CA PRO A 261 -7.65 6.64 -15.00
C PRO A 261 -8.06 7.56 -16.14
N ASP A 262 -7.98 7.05 -17.36
CA ASP A 262 -8.34 7.75 -18.60
C ASP A 262 -7.53 9.05 -18.88
N GLU A 263 -6.54 9.37 -18.05
CA GLU A 263 -5.60 10.48 -18.28
C GLU A 263 -4.44 10.03 -19.19
N PRO A 264 -4.05 10.84 -20.19
CA PRO A 264 -2.92 10.52 -21.05
C PRO A 264 -1.60 10.58 -20.26
N LEU A 265 -0.96 9.43 -20.12
CA LEU A 265 0.35 9.28 -19.50
C LEU A 265 1.43 9.18 -20.60
N GLY A 266 2.35 10.15 -20.60
CA GLY A 266 3.49 10.15 -21.52
C GLY A 266 4.61 9.22 -21.03
N PHE A 267 5.14 8.35 -21.88
CA PHE A 267 6.31 7.52 -21.56
C PHE A 267 7.47 7.87 -22.47
N THR A 268 8.66 7.97 -21.89
CA THR A 268 9.90 7.91 -22.68
C THR A 268 10.11 6.48 -23.18
N LEU A 269 10.93 6.31 -24.21
CA LEU A 269 11.21 4.97 -24.74
C LEU A 269 11.80 4.03 -23.65
N PRO A 270 12.78 4.44 -22.81
CA PRO A 270 13.27 3.60 -21.72
C PRO A 270 12.19 3.19 -20.72
N GLU A 271 11.26 4.10 -20.38
CA GLU A 271 10.15 3.80 -19.48
C GLU A 271 9.19 2.78 -20.08
N LEU A 272 8.88 2.92 -21.38
CA LEU A 272 8.00 1.99 -22.08
C LEU A 272 8.61 0.59 -22.16
N VAL A 273 9.92 0.49 -22.45
CA VAL A 273 10.64 -0.78 -22.48
C VAL A 273 10.68 -1.41 -21.08
N LEU A 274 10.88 -0.61 -20.03
CA LEU A 274 10.85 -1.09 -18.65
C LEU A 274 9.47 -1.60 -18.25
N LEU A 275 8.41 -0.85 -18.57
CA LEU A 275 7.02 -1.26 -18.31
C LEU A 275 6.66 -2.53 -19.07
N TYR A 276 7.14 -2.68 -20.32
CA TYR A 276 7.01 -3.91 -21.10
C TYR A 276 7.64 -5.12 -20.40
N ARG A 277 8.87 -5.00 -19.90
CA ARG A 277 9.53 -6.07 -19.12
C ARG A 277 8.73 -6.42 -17.85
N CYS A 278 8.26 -5.40 -17.13
CA CYS A 278 7.45 -5.58 -15.93
C CYS A 278 6.14 -6.32 -16.23
N ALA A 279 5.46 -5.95 -17.31
CA ALA A 279 4.23 -6.60 -17.77
C ALA A 279 4.48 -8.07 -18.17
N GLN A 280 5.61 -8.37 -18.83
CA GLN A 280 6.02 -9.73 -19.16
C GLN A 280 6.30 -10.57 -17.91
N VAL A 281 7.03 -10.04 -16.92
CA VAL A 281 7.23 -10.68 -15.62
C VAL A 281 5.87 -10.94 -14.94
N CYS A 282 4.94 -9.98 -15.00
CA CYS A 282 3.59 -10.17 -14.50
C CYS A 282 2.81 -11.29 -15.22
N ALA A 283 3.00 -11.47 -16.53
CA ALA A 283 2.40 -12.60 -17.23
C ALA A 283 3.02 -13.93 -16.78
N MET A 284 4.35 -13.98 -16.61
CA MET A 284 5.09 -15.17 -16.21
C MET A 284 4.74 -15.63 -14.79
N THR A 285 4.51 -14.70 -13.85
CA THR A 285 4.07 -15.04 -12.49
C THR A 285 2.69 -15.72 -12.49
N MET A 286 1.82 -15.40 -13.46
CA MET A 286 0.50 -16.05 -13.60
C MET A 286 0.60 -17.50 -14.10
N LEU A 287 1.75 -17.91 -14.63
CA LEU A 287 1.97 -19.27 -15.13
C LEU A 287 2.47 -20.23 -14.03
N GLN A 288 2.97 -19.70 -12.91
CA GLN A 288 3.39 -20.49 -11.76
C GLN A 288 2.28 -20.52 -10.70
N PRO A 289 1.68 -21.68 -10.40
CA PRO A 289 0.57 -21.78 -9.45
C PRO A 289 0.86 -21.20 -8.06
N GLU A 290 2.12 -21.30 -7.60
CA GLU A 290 2.57 -20.80 -6.30
C GLU A 290 2.64 -19.27 -6.27
N LEU A 291 3.22 -18.66 -7.30
CA LEU A 291 3.27 -17.19 -7.45
C LEU A 291 1.91 -16.62 -7.77
N GLU A 292 1.11 -17.31 -8.57
CA GLU A 292 -0.25 -16.93 -8.89
C GLU A 292 -1.10 -16.83 -7.61
N ARG A 293 -0.96 -17.79 -6.69
CA ARG A 293 -1.70 -17.78 -5.43
C ARG A 293 -1.32 -16.57 -4.57
N LEU A 294 -0.03 -16.27 -4.46
CA LEU A 294 0.47 -15.09 -3.74
C LEU A 294 0.02 -13.78 -4.41
N PHE A 295 -0.01 -13.76 -5.74
CA PHE A 295 -0.43 -12.62 -6.53
C PHE A 295 -1.93 -12.35 -6.39
N LEU A 296 -2.78 -13.39 -6.49
CA LEU A 296 -4.23 -13.26 -6.32
C LEU A 296 -4.61 -12.92 -4.88
N GLN A 297 -3.82 -13.38 -3.89
CA GLN A 297 -3.94 -12.91 -2.51
C GLN A 297 -3.62 -11.41 -2.37
N GLY A 298 -2.63 -10.90 -3.11
CA GLY A 298 -2.28 -9.48 -3.13
C GLY A 298 -3.33 -8.57 -3.82
N VAL A 299 -4.18 -9.14 -4.69
CA VAL A 299 -5.32 -8.46 -5.33
C VAL A 299 -6.64 -8.76 -4.58
N ASP A 300 -6.54 -9.30 -3.36
CA ASP A 300 -7.65 -9.66 -2.45
C ASP A 300 -8.70 -10.60 -3.07
N ILE A 301 -8.24 -11.51 -3.94
CA ILE A 301 -9.07 -12.56 -4.52
C ILE A 301 -8.71 -13.88 -3.84
N SER A 302 -9.57 -14.29 -2.90
CA SER A 302 -9.42 -15.59 -2.22
C SER A 302 -9.73 -16.74 -3.19
N THR A 303 -8.67 -17.39 -3.68
CA THR A 303 -8.73 -18.58 -4.56
C THR A 303 -9.30 -19.82 -3.86
N ASP A 304 -9.30 -19.87 -2.53
CA ASP A 304 -9.75 -21.02 -1.73
C ASP A 304 -11.28 -21.11 -1.57
N HIS A 305 -12.04 -20.08 -1.97
CA HIS A 305 -13.50 -20.04 -1.81
C HIS A 305 -14.29 -19.91 -3.13
N ASP A 306 -13.68 -19.44 -4.22
CA ASP A 306 -14.29 -19.44 -5.56
C ASP A 306 -13.23 -19.63 -6.67
N PRO A 307 -13.02 -20.86 -7.16
CA PRO A 307 -12.08 -21.13 -8.25
C PRO A 307 -12.50 -20.51 -9.59
N GLU A 308 -13.79 -20.21 -9.79
CA GLU A 308 -14.24 -19.51 -10.99
C GLU A 308 -13.90 -18.02 -10.94
N ALA A 309 -13.93 -17.38 -9.76
CA ALA A 309 -13.50 -15.99 -9.60
C ALA A 309 -12.01 -15.82 -9.90
N ALA A 310 -11.17 -16.74 -9.40
CA ALA A 310 -9.74 -16.77 -9.70
C ALA A 310 -9.50 -16.92 -11.22
N SER A 311 -10.23 -17.83 -11.87
CA SER A 311 -10.15 -18.03 -13.32
C SER A 311 -10.58 -16.80 -14.12
N ARG A 312 -11.66 -16.10 -13.69
CA ARG A 312 -12.11 -14.85 -14.32
C ARG A 312 -11.06 -13.74 -14.19
N VAL A 313 -10.44 -13.59 -13.02
CA VAL A 313 -9.41 -12.58 -12.82
C VAL A 313 -8.18 -12.90 -13.66
N ARG A 314 -7.71 -14.16 -13.65
CA ARG A 314 -6.62 -14.59 -14.52
C ARG A 314 -6.90 -14.27 -15.99
N HIS A 315 -8.12 -14.52 -16.43
CA HIS A 315 -8.53 -14.20 -17.80
C HIS A 315 -8.47 -12.70 -18.09
N VAL A 316 -8.98 -11.86 -17.17
CA VAL A 316 -8.94 -10.40 -17.31
C VAL A 316 -7.51 -9.87 -17.29
N LEU A 317 -6.67 -10.34 -16.37
CA LEU A 317 -5.25 -9.98 -16.29
C LEU A 317 -4.51 -10.38 -17.56
N SER A 318 -4.74 -11.60 -18.06
CA SER A 318 -4.15 -12.09 -19.31
C SER A 318 -4.56 -11.24 -20.51
N ILE A 319 -5.82 -10.80 -20.58
CA ILE A 319 -6.30 -9.89 -21.63
C ILE A 319 -5.61 -8.52 -21.52
N ILE A 320 -5.52 -7.96 -20.32
CA ILE A 320 -4.94 -6.63 -20.09
C ILE A 320 -3.44 -6.62 -20.41
N VAL A 321 -2.69 -7.55 -19.79
CA VAL A 321 -1.25 -7.66 -19.99
C VAL A 321 -0.94 -8.06 -21.44
N GLY A 322 -1.67 -9.03 -21.98
CA GLY A 322 -1.52 -9.46 -23.38
C GLY A 322 -1.81 -8.33 -24.36
N GLY A 323 -2.90 -7.59 -24.17
CA GLY A 323 -3.25 -6.44 -25.01
C GLY A 323 -2.21 -5.33 -24.96
N PHE A 324 -1.64 -5.04 -23.78
CA PHE A 324 -0.54 -4.08 -23.65
C PHE A 324 0.73 -4.56 -24.37
N VAL A 325 1.13 -5.82 -24.16
CA VAL A 325 2.30 -6.42 -24.82
C VAL A 325 2.15 -6.42 -26.34
N GLU A 326 0.98 -6.81 -26.86
CA GLU A 326 0.68 -6.81 -28.29
C GLU A 326 0.74 -5.41 -28.87
N LEU A 327 0.16 -4.42 -28.19
CA LEU A 327 0.20 -3.02 -28.61
C LEU A 327 1.65 -2.53 -28.72
N VAL A 328 2.45 -2.75 -27.68
CA VAL A 328 3.87 -2.35 -27.67
C VAL A 328 4.68 -3.06 -28.76
N GLN A 329 4.46 -4.35 -28.97
CA GLN A 329 5.16 -5.09 -30.03
C GLN A 329 4.75 -4.65 -31.44
N ASN A 330 3.48 -4.31 -31.66
CA ASN A 330 2.99 -3.85 -32.95
C ASN A 330 3.52 -2.46 -33.30
N GLU A 331 3.61 -1.56 -32.31
CA GLU A 331 4.02 -0.17 -32.54
C GLU A 331 5.54 0.03 -32.43
N TYR A 332 6.21 -0.69 -31.53
CA TYR A 332 7.62 -0.46 -31.18
C TYR A 332 8.50 -1.71 -31.32
N GLY A 333 7.97 -2.85 -31.78
CA GLY A 333 8.71 -4.11 -31.85
C GLY A 333 9.89 -4.12 -32.85
N ALA A 334 10.03 -3.09 -33.68
CA ALA A 334 11.18 -2.90 -34.57
C ALA A 334 12.35 -2.17 -33.89
N GLU A 335 12.12 -1.50 -32.76
CA GLU A 335 13.17 -0.80 -32.02
C GLU A 335 14.14 -1.79 -31.36
N PRO A 336 15.45 -1.49 -31.37
CA PRO A 336 16.48 -2.40 -30.87
C PRO A 336 16.32 -2.69 -29.36
N GLU A 337 15.85 -1.72 -28.57
CA GLU A 337 15.62 -1.87 -27.13
C GLU A 337 14.54 -2.91 -26.83
N PHE A 338 13.49 -2.97 -27.65
CA PHE A 338 12.44 -3.98 -27.53
C PHE A 338 12.89 -5.35 -28.04
N ALA A 339 13.79 -5.40 -29.03
CA ALA A 339 14.41 -6.66 -29.44
C ALA A 339 15.27 -7.26 -28.31
N GLN A 340 16.06 -6.44 -27.62
CA GLN A 340 16.84 -6.86 -26.45
C GLN A 340 15.92 -7.26 -25.29
N ALA A 341 14.91 -6.45 -24.96
CA ALA A 341 13.97 -6.76 -23.89
C ALA A 341 13.24 -8.09 -24.15
N ARG A 342 12.89 -8.40 -25.41
CA ARG A 342 12.31 -9.71 -25.76
C ARG A 342 13.26 -10.87 -25.47
N GLN A 343 14.53 -10.77 -25.87
CA GLN A 343 15.52 -11.83 -25.61
C GLN A 343 15.72 -12.05 -24.10
N GLU A 344 15.77 -10.96 -23.33
CA GLU A 344 15.86 -11.03 -21.86
C GLU A 344 14.63 -11.73 -21.25
N MET A 345 13.43 -11.40 -21.73
CA MET A 345 12.19 -12.02 -21.25
C MET A 345 12.04 -13.47 -21.72
N GLU A 346 12.51 -13.83 -22.91
CA GLU A 346 12.58 -15.22 -23.37
C GLU A 346 13.48 -16.05 -22.43
N HIS A 347 14.63 -15.50 -22.04
CA HIS A 347 15.52 -16.18 -21.10
C HIS A 347 14.90 -16.36 -19.71
N LEU A 348 14.11 -15.38 -19.23
CA LEU A 348 13.35 -15.54 -17.99
C LEU A 348 12.24 -16.58 -18.12
N ALA A 349 11.57 -16.64 -19.27
CA ALA A 349 10.50 -17.61 -19.53
C ALA A 349 11.01 -19.05 -19.55
N ASP A 350 12.26 -19.29 -19.99
CA ASP A 350 12.92 -20.60 -19.94
C ASP A 350 13.13 -21.14 -18.51
N LEU A 351 12.97 -20.30 -17.48
CA LEU A 351 13.16 -20.64 -16.06
C LEU A 351 11.84 -20.93 -15.31
N LEU A 352 10.70 -20.84 -16.00
CA LEU A 352 9.38 -21.24 -15.49
C LEU A 352 9.22 -22.76 -15.56
#